data_AF-A0A6C0DYQ6-F1
#
_entry.id   AF-A0A6C0DYQ6-F1
#
_cell.length_a   1.000
_cell.length_b   1.000
_cell.length_c   1.000
_cell.angle_alpha   90.00
_cell.angle_beta   90.00
_cell.angle_gamma   90.00
#
_symmetry.space_group_name_H-M   'P 1'
#
loop_
_entity.id
_entity.type
_entity.pdbx_description
1 polymer ?
#
loop_
_entity_poly.entity_id
_entity_poly.type
_entity_poly.pdbx_seq_one_letter_code
_entity_poly.pdbx_strand_id
1 'polypeptide(L)'
;MKYNTKVCKDDMSFEECELAILREAVDETDILQKQKIANSVDVKRMIEILENFLIRKKLVCYGGTAINNILPKYAQFYNRDVEVPDYDFFSMNALDDAKELTDIFYKEGYLETEAKSGIHKGTYKVFVNYIPMADITQLNRQIYTSLQKHAISVAGIKYAPPNYLRMSMFLELSRPAGDVTRWEKVLKRLTLLNKYHPLKSPYNCKPFQRQPESLSADASRSLYHVIRDSFIEQGLVFFGGYAASLYSKYMNKSRRGFIQNIPDFDVLAEDPERSVLIVRERLEEFGFKNVKTVRHDPIDDVIPYHIQLTVDNETLAFIFKPIACYSYNTIELGNKQVNVATVNTMLSFYLAFIYTDRPYFDSDRILCMAQMLFDVEQNNRLNQTGLLKRFSIQCYGKQPTLESIRAEKAEKFKELVHKKDSREWNEWFFKYSPNANGVIPPVKPSPVRRESVSKKSSSSSSPYMKSFIDPRSYEKKGPAIASPEKQGQKRNRTAKPRRRGSRRRKNLTRILYGV
;
A
#
# COMPACT_ATOMS: atom_id res chain seq x y z
N MET A 1 -30.91 -30.63 -14.13
CA MET A 1 -30.72 -29.40 -13.35
C MET A 1 -32.07 -28.94 -12.86
N LYS A 2 -32.12 -28.49 -11.61
CA LYS A 2 -33.30 -27.98 -10.90
C LYS A 2 -33.79 -26.65 -11.49
N TYR A 3 -32.87 -25.86 -12.08
CA TYR A 3 -33.16 -24.59 -12.74
C TYR A 3 -32.58 -24.60 -14.17
N ASN A 4 -33.24 -23.93 -15.11
CA ASN A 4 -32.81 -23.83 -16.51
C ASN A 4 -32.03 -22.53 -16.79
N THR A 5 -31.06 -22.21 -15.94
CA THR A 5 -30.19 -21.04 -16.09
C THR A 5 -28.77 -21.37 -15.64
N LYS A 6 -27.77 -20.77 -16.27
CA LYS A 6 -26.34 -21.08 -16.04
C LYS A 6 -25.83 -20.55 -14.70
N VAL A 7 -26.47 -19.53 -14.13
CA VAL A 7 -26.05 -18.92 -12.86
C VAL A 7 -26.59 -19.62 -11.63
N CYS A 8 -27.67 -20.39 -11.77
CA CYS A 8 -28.23 -21.12 -10.64
C CYS A 8 -27.62 -22.51 -10.51
N LYS A 9 -27.26 -22.88 -9.27
CA LYS A 9 -26.81 -24.23 -8.94
C LYS A 9 -27.98 -25.08 -8.44
N ASP A 10 -27.89 -26.39 -8.62
CA ASP A 10 -28.95 -27.33 -8.23
C ASP A 10 -29.23 -27.35 -6.72
N ASP A 11 -28.26 -26.92 -5.90
CA ASP A 11 -28.36 -26.83 -4.43
C ASP A 11 -28.96 -25.52 -3.92
N MET A 12 -29.19 -24.52 -4.79
CA MET A 12 -29.80 -23.24 -4.41
C MET A 12 -31.30 -23.36 -4.13
N SER A 13 -31.83 -22.50 -3.24
CA SER A 13 -33.27 -22.25 -3.13
C SER A 13 -33.81 -21.46 -4.34
N PHE A 14 -35.14 -21.35 -4.45
CA PHE A 14 -35.74 -20.53 -5.52
C PHE A 14 -35.31 -19.06 -5.37
N GLU A 15 -35.36 -18.53 -4.16
CA GLU A 15 -34.98 -17.15 -3.82
C GLU A 15 -33.48 -16.90 -4.04
N GLU A 16 -32.62 -17.88 -3.72
CA GLU A 16 -31.17 -17.78 -4.00
C GLU A 16 -30.88 -17.75 -5.51
N CYS A 17 -31.62 -18.55 -6.29
CA CYS A 17 -31.53 -18.55 -7.74
C CYS A 17 -32.03 -17.22 -8.33
N GLU A 18 -33.17 -16.69 -7.85
CA GLU A 18 -33.70 -15.39 -8.26
C GLU A 18 -32.71 -14.25 -7.98
N LEU A 19 -32.10 -14.23 -6.78
CA LEU A 19 -31.07 -13.25 -6.45
C LEU A 19 -29.80 -13.40 -7.30
N ALA A 20 -29.41 -14.62 -7.66
CA ALA A 20 -28.27 -14.84 -8.55
C ALA A 20 -28.53 -14.29 -9.96
N ILE A 21 -29.73 -14.49 -10.50
CA ILE A 21 -30.16 -13.92 -11.78
C ILE A 21 -30.16 -12.39 -11.71
N LEU A 22 -30.71 -11.80 -10.65
CA LEU A 22 -30.69 -10.35 -10.46
C LEU A 22 -29.26 -9.79 -10.42
N ARG A 23 -28.35 -10.44 -9.68
CA ARG A 23 -26.94 -10.02 -9.58
C ARG A 23 -26.24 -10.08 -10.93
N GLU A 24 -26.46 -11.12 -11.72
CA GLU A 24 -25.92 -11.21 -13.09
C GLU A 24 -26.43 -10.06 -13.96
N ALA A 25 -27.75 -9.78 -13.94
CA ALA A 25 -28.33 -8.68 -14.71
C ALA A 25 -27.80 -7.29 -14.29
N VAL A 26 -27.57 -7.09 -12.98
CA VAL A 26 -26.94 -5.87 -12.45
C VAL A 26 -25.50 -5.75 -12.95
N ASP A 27 -24.70 -6.82 -12.83
CA ASP A 27 -23.30 -6.84 -13.28
C ASP A 27 -23.19 -6.56 -14.79
N GLU A 28 -24.05 -7.18 -15.61
CA GLU A 28 -24.10 -6.96 -17.06
C GLU A 28 -24.49 -5.50 -17.40
N THR A 29 -25.52 -4.97 -16.73
CA THR A 29 -25.97 -3.59 -16.94
C THR A 29 -24.89 -2.59 -16.58
N ASP A 30 -24.22 -2.79 -15.44
CA ASP A 30 -23.11 -1.94 -15.00
C ASP A 30 -21.95 -1.96 -16.00
N ILE A 31 -21.59 -3.13 -16.54
CA ILE A 31 -20.55 -3.26 -17.57
C ILE A 31 -20.93 -2.46 -18.82
N LEU A 32 -22.16 -2.60 -19.32
CA LEU A 32 -22.62 -1.90 -20.52
C LEU A 32 -22.60 -0.38 -20.34
N GLN A 33 -23.04 0.12 -19.18
CA GLN A 33 -23.03 1.55 -18.87
C GLN A 33 -21.60 2.09 -18.81
N LYS A 34 -20.70 1.39 -18.10
CA LYS A 34 -19.29 1.77 -18.00
C LYS A 34 -18.61 1.78 -19.37
N GLN A 35 -18.81 0.74 -20.19
CA GLN A 35 -18.29 0.65 -21.56
C GLN A 35 -18.73 1.84 -22.42
N LYS A 36 -20.01 2.24 -22.33
CA LYS A 36 -20.53 3.37 -23.10
C LYS A 36 -19.81 4.68 -22.75
N ILE A 37 -19.53 4.92 -21.48
CA ILE A 37 -18.81 6.10 -21.00
C ILE A 37 -17.35 6.04 -21.43
N ALA A 38 -16.65 4.95 -21.10
CA ALA A 38 -15.22 4.78 -21.37
C ALA A 38 -14.90 4.86 -22.87
N ASN A 39 -15.80 4.39 -23.73
CA ASN A 39 -15.60 4.41 -25.17
C ASN A 39 -16.07 5.68 -25.88
N SER A 40 -16.66 6.64 -25.16
CA SER A 40 -17.05 7.91 -25.75
C SER A 40 -15.84 8.67 -26.30
N VAL A 41 -16.01 9.35 -27.44
CA VAL A 41 -14.94 10.11 -28.09
C VAL A 41 -14.40 11.19 -27.14
N ASP A 42 -15.30 11.85 -26.41
CA ASP A 42 -14.95 12.91 -25.46
C ASP A 42 -14.09 12.38 -24.32
N VAL A 43 -14.42 11.22 -23.73
CA VAL A 43 -13.63 10.62 -22.64
C VAL A 43 -12.25 10.18 -23.13
N LYS A 44 -12.17 9.58 -24.32
CA LYS A 44 -10.86 9.24 -24.93
C LYS A 44 -9.99 10.48 -25.09
N ARG A 45 -10.57 11.58 -25.58
CA ARG A 45 -9.88 12.85 -25.72
C ARG A 45 -9.45 13.44 -24.37
N MET A 46 -10.30 13.33 -23.34
CA MET A 46 -9.94 13.77 -21.98
C MET A 46 -8.75 12.99 -21.41
N ILE A 47 -8.72 11.68 -21.63
CA ILE A 47 -7.60 10.81 -21.22
C ILE A 47 -6.33 11.21 -21.98
N GLU A 48 -6.39 11.45 -23.29
CA GLU A 48 -5.23 11.90 -24.07
C GLU A 48 -4.63 13.22 -23.56
N ILE A 49 -5.48 14.20 -23.24
CA ILE A 49 -5.05 15.49 -22.68
C ILE A 49 -4.30 15.28 -21.37
N LEU A 50 -4.86 14.45 -20.49
CA LEU A 50 -4.26 14.12 -19.20
C LEU A 50 -2.93 13.37 -19.35
N GLU A 51 -2.88 12.33 -20.19
CA GLU A 51 -1.66 11.55 -20.44
C GLU A 51 -0.54 12.45 -21.00
N ASN A 52 -0.86 13.36 -21.93
CA ASN A 52 0.09 14.35 -22.44
C ASN A 52 0.58 15.31 -21.36
N PHE A 53 -0.31 15.75 -20.45
CA PHE A 53 0.07 16.57 -19.31
C PHE A 53 1.07 15.84 -18.40
N LEU A 54 0.80 14.58 -18.07
CA LEU A 54 1.68 13.73 -17.25
C LEU A 54 3.07 13.55 -17.88
N ILE A 55 3.12 13.28 -19.19
CA ILE A 55 4.37 13.10 -19.94
C ILE A 55 5.20 14.40 -19.92
N ARG A 56 4.58 15.53 -20.27
CA ARG A 56 5.25 16.84 -20.34
C ARG A 56 5.81 17.26 -18.99
N LYS A 57 4.99 17.15 -17.93
CA LYS A 57 5.36 17.53 -16.56
C LYS A 57 6.24 16.49 -15.87
N LYS A 58 6.38 15.29 -16.44
CA LYS A 58 7.12 14.14 -15.87
C LYS A 58 6.61 13.75 -14.48
N LEU A 59 5.29 13.87 -14.26
CA LEU A 59 4.63 13.53 -13.01
C LEU A 59 4.58 12.03 -12.81
N VAL A 60 4.52 11.59 -11.55
CA VAL A 60 4.62 10.16 -11.23
C VAL A 60 3.29 9.62 -10.74
N CYS A 61 2.68 8.76 -11.55
CA CYS A 61 1.45 8.06 -11.20
C CYS A 61 1.68 7.03 -10.09
N TYR A 62 0.71 6.87 -9.20
CA TYR A 62 0.73 5.86 -8.13
C TYR A 62 -0.59 5.06 -8.09
N GLY A 63 -0.81 4.31 -7.01
CA GLY A 63 -2.10 3.66 -6.77
C GLY A 63 -2.39 2.48 -7.70
N GLY A 64 -3.69 2.21 -7.89
CA GLY A 64 -4.15 1.07 -8.68
C GLY A 64 -3.73 1.15 -10.14
N THR A 65 -3.79 2.35 -10.72
CA THR A 65 -3.44 2.60 -12.12
C THR A 65 -1.95 2.40 -12.37
N ALA A 66 -1.09 2.83 -11.44
CA ALA A 66 0.34 2.53 -11.53
C ALA A 66 0.63 1.04 -11.45
N ILE A 67 0.06 0.32 -10.46
CA ILE A 67 0.25 -1.13 -10.35
C ILE A 67 -0.20 -1.81 -11.64
N ASN A 68 -1.37 -1.45 -12.17
CA ASN A 68 -1.88 -2.05 -13.40
C ASN A 68 -0.94 -1.84 -14.60
N ASN A 69 -0.48 -0.61 -14.82
CA ASN A 69 0.25 -0.26 -16.04
C ASN A 69 1.70 -0.78 -16.06
N ILE A 70 2.32 -1.06 -14.90
CA ILE A 70 3.66 -1.67 -14.83
C ILE A 70 3.63 -3.21 -14.94
N LEU A 71 2.45 -3.82 -15.00
CA LEU A 71 2.30 -5.26 -15.18
C LEU A 71 2.30 -5.64 -16.67
N PRO A 72 2.71 -6.87 -17.02
CA PRO A 72 2.50 -7.42 -18.35
C PRO A 72 1.02 -7.35 -18.75
N LYS A 73 0.73 -7.10 -20.03
CA LYS A 73 -0.65 -6.88 -20.54
C LYS A 73 -1.65 -7.94 -20.11
N TYR A 74 -1.27 -9.22 -20.15
CA TYR A 74 -2.13 -10.34 -19.76
C TYR A 74 -2.38 -10.45 -18.24
N ALA A 75 -1.64 -9.70 -17.43
CA ALA A 75 -1.76 -9.65 -15.98
C ALA A 75 -2.41 -8.35 -15.49
N GLN A 76 -2.78 -7.43 -16.39
CA GLN A 76 -3.49 -6.21 -16.04
C GLN A 76 -4.90 -6.56 -15.57
N PHE A 77 -5.37 -5.88 -14.51
CA PHE A 77 -6.66 -6.13 -13.86
C PHE A 77 -7.68 -5.02 -14.12
N TYR A 78 -7.28 -3.92 -14.76
CA TYR A 78 -8.21 -2.93 -15.30
C TYR A 78 -8.42 -3.13 -16.79
N ASN A 79 -9.69 -3.04 -17.21
CA ASN A 79 -10.07 -3.09 -18.61
C ASN A 79 -10.41 -1.66 -19.10
N ARG A 80 -9.54 -1.08 -19.94
CA ARG A 80 -9.71 0.28 -20.48
C ARG A 80 -10.89 0.40 -21.46
N ASP A 81 -11.39 -0.72 -21.99
CA ASP A 81 -12.58 -0.72 -22.84
C ASP A 81 -13.87 -0.65 -22.02
N VAL A 82 -13.78 -0.90 -20.72
CA VAL A 82 -14.92 -0.90 -19.79
C VAL A 82 -14.83 0.30 -18.87
N GLU A 83 -13.67 0.60 -18.30
CA GLU A 83 -13.54 1.58 -17.20
C GLU A 83 -12.67 2.78 -17.61
N VAL A 84 -13.10 3.97 -17.20
CA VAL A 84 -12.29 5.18 -17.27
C VAL A 84 -11.14 5.07 -16.26
N PRO A 85 -9.87 5.22 -16.67
CA PRO A 85 -8.76 5.15 -15.74
C PRO A 85 -8.82 6.27 -14.71
N ASP A 86 -8.76 5.90 -13.43
CA ASP A 86 -8.60 6.83 -12.32
C ASP A 86 -7.10 7.15 -12.15
N TYR A 87 -6.68 8.37 -12.51
CA TYR A 87 -5.29 8.77 -12.49
C TYR A 87 -4.93 9.46 -11.18
N ASP A 88 -4.32 8.69 -10.28
CA ASP A 88 -3.61 9.20 -9.10
C ASP A 88 -2.15 9.53 -9.44
N PHE A 89 -1.66 10.74 -9.17
CA PHE A 89 -0.25 11.07 -9.36
C PHE A 89 0.31 12.08 -8.36
N PHE A 90 1.61 11.95 -8.08
CA PHE A 90 2.33 12.88 -7.24
C PHE A 90 2.82 14.09 -8.03
N SER A 91 2.85 15.23 -7.36
CA SER A 91 3.51 16.46 -7.81
C SER A 91 4.19 17.17 -6.64
N MET A 92 5.31 17.85 -6.92
CA MET A 92 5.91 18.79 -5.97
C MET A 92 5.19 20.15 -5.96
N ASN A 93 4.25 20.38 -6.87
CA ASN A 93 3.47 21.61 -6.98
C ASN A 93 2.01 21.31 -7.32
N ALA A 94 1.39 20.43 -6.54
CA ALA A 94 0.11 19.79 -6.87
C ALA A 94 -1.04 20.78 -7.06
N LEU A 95 -1.06 21.88 -6.31
CA LEU A 95 -2.10 22.91 -6.41
C LEU A 95 -2.06 23.62 -7.76
N ASP A 96 -0.88 24.08 -8.16
CA ASP A 96 -0.69 24.81 -9.42
C ASP A 96 -0.85 23.86 -10.62
N ASP A 97 -0.41 22.60 -10.50
CA ASP A 97 -0.63 21.59 -11.54
C ASP A 97 -2.11 21.24 -11.70
N ALA A 98 -2.89 21.20 -10.62
CA ALA A 98 -4.34 21.02 -10.69
C ALA A 98 -5.01 22.17 -11.44
N LYS A 99 -4.63 23.41 -11.12
CA LYS A 99 -5.12 24.61 -11.81
C LYS A 99 -4.78 24.58 -13.30
N GLU A 100 -3.52 24.29 -13.64
CA GLU A 100 -3.06 24.24 -15.03
C GLU A 100 -3.78 23.16 -15.83
N LEU A 101 -3.98 21.96 -15.25
CA LEU A 101 -4.70 20.89 -15.92
C LEU A 101 -6.16 21.27 -16.20
N THR A 102 -6.85 21.89 -15.23
CA THR A 102 -8.20 22.42 -15.41
C THR A 102 -8.26 23.48 -16.52
N ASP A 103 -7.28 24.40 -16.57
CA ASP A 103 -7.19 25.40 -17.63
C ASP A 103 -6.98 24.79 -19.01
N ILE A 104 -6.20 23.71 -19.12
CA ILE A 104 -6.00 23.00 -20.39
C ILE A 104 -7.32 22.40 -20.89
N PHE A 105 -8.08 21.73 -20.01
CA PHE A 105 -9.39 21.21 -20.39
C PHE A 105 -10.34 22.32 -20.83
N TYR A 106 -10.39 23.43 -20.09
CA TYR A 106 -11.22 24.57 -20.45
C TYR A 106 -10.87 25.12 -21.84
N LYS A 107 -9.58 25.30 -22.13
CA LYS A 107 -9.08 25.77 -23.44
C LYS A 107 -9.32 24.79 -24.58
N GLU A 108 -9.48 23.50 -24.29
CA GLU A 108 -9.88 22.48 -25.27
C GLU A 108 -11.40 22.45 -25.52
N GLY A 109 -12.19 23.30 -24.84
CA GLY A 109 -13.62 23.49 -25.06
C GLY A 109 -14.54 22.84 -24.03
N TYR A 110 -13.98 22.23 -22.97
CA TYR A 110 -14.78 21.65 -21.88
C TYR A 110 -15.21 22.75 -20.90
N LEU A 111 -16.49 23.11 -20.90
CA LEU A 111 -17.00 24.24 -20.10
C LEU A 111 -17.11 23.91 -18.60
N GLU A 112 -17.51 22.68 -18.27
CA GLU A 112 -17.72 22.22 -16.90
C GLU A 112 -16.41 21.64 -16.34
N THR A 113 -15.44 22.50 -16.07
CA THR A 113 -14.14 22.11 -15.51
C THR A 113 -13.97 22.68 -14.10
N GLU A 114 -13.53 21.83 -13.17
CA GLU A 114 -13.33 22.21 -11.77
C GLU A 114 -12.07 21.51 -11.22
N ALA A 115 -11.25 22.23 -10.48
CA ALA A 115 -10.32 21.64 -9.54
C ALA A 115 -10.72 22.02 -8.11
N LYS A 116 -10.65 21.05 -7.18
CA LYS A 116 -10.95 21.31 -5.77
C LYS A 116 -10.10 20.48 -4.82
N SER A 117 -9.97 20.93 -3.57
CA SER A 117 -9.31 20.18 -2.51
C SER A 117 -10.01 18.84 -2.25
N GLY A 118 -9.23 17.76 -2.14
CA GLY A 118 -9.69 16.44 -1.71
C GLY A 118 -9.98 16.39 -0.21
N ILE A 119 -10.25 15.18 0.30
CA ILE A 119 -10.50 14.98 1.74
C ILE A 119 -9.24 15.28 2.55
N HIS A 120 -8.08 14.83 2.09
CA HIS A 120 -6.79 15.08 2.73
C HIS A 120 -6.16 16.38 2.22
N LYS A 121 -5.50 17.12 3.11
CA LYS A 121 -4.73 18.33 2.74
C LYS A 121 -3.67 17.95 1.69
N GLY A 122 -3.49 18.79 0.67
CA GLY A 122 -2.47 18.58 -0.35
C GLY A 122 -2.83 17.61 -1.47
N THR A 123 -4.02 16.98 -1.43
CA THR A 123 -4.59 16.28 -2.60
C THR A 123 -5.64 17.16 -3.26
N TYR A 124 -5.60 17.27 -4.59
CA TYR A 124 -6.56 18.04 -5.38
C TYR A 124 -7.18 17.15 -6.45
N LYS A 125 -8.49 17.33 -6.67
CA LYS A 125 -9.28 16.55 -7.61
C LYS A 125 -9.67 17.41 -8.80
N VAL A 126 -9.41 16.94 -10.02
CA VAL A 126 -9.81 17.61 -11.26
C VAL A 126 -11.01 16.88 -11.87
N PHE A 127 -12.07 17.63 -12.12
CA PHE A 127 -13.31 17.18 -12.76
C PHE A 127 -13.49 17.85 -14.11
N VAL A 128 -13.96 17.08 -15.09
CA VAL A 128 -14.30 17.56 -16.43
C VAL A 128 -15.65 16.98 -16.81
N ASN A 129 -16.63 17.82 -17.10
CA ASN A 129 -18.03 17.42 -17.31
C ASN A 129 -18.54 16.49 -16.20
N TYR A 130 -18.21 16.83 -14.95
CA TYR A 130 -18.53 16.06 -13.74
C TYR A 130 -17.86 14.68 -13.63
N ILE A 131 -17.00 14.30 -14.58
CA ILE A 131 -16.20 13.08 -14.52
C ILE A 131 -14.92 13.36 -13.73
N PRO A 132 -14.60 12.58 -12.67
CA PRO A 132 -13.32 12.70 -11.98
C PRO A 132 -12.20 12.20 -12.89
N MET A 133 -11.33 13.12 -13.33
CA MET A 133 -10.26 12.79 -14.27
C MET A 133 -8.92 12.51 -13.58
N ALA A 134 -8.64 13.17 -12.46
CA ALA A 134 -7.35 13.07 -11.79
C ALA A 134 -7.39 13.43 -10.30
N ASP A 135 -6.58 12.70 -9.53
CA ASP A 135 -6.19 13.02 -8.16
C ASP A 135 -4.70 13.38 -8.14
N ILE A 136 -4.40 14.63 -7.76
CA ILE A 136 -3.04 15.20 -7.75
C ILE A 136 -2.62 15.40 -6.30
N THR A 137 -1.64 14.63 -5.84
CA THR A 137 -1.19 14.67 -4.45
C THR A 137 0.17 15.35 -4.33
N GLN A 138 0.25 16.34 -3.44
CA GLN A 138 1.49 17.01 -3.07
C GLN A 138 2.44 16.00 -2.41
N LEU A 139 3.70 16.02 -2.84
CA LEU A 139 4.76 15.23 -2.23
C LEU A 139 5.99 16.09 -1.99
N ASN A 140 6.64 15.91 -0.85
CA ASN A 140 7.86 16.60 -0.47
C ASN A 140 8.94 16.39 -1.54
N ARG A 141 9.71 17.45 -1.82
CA ARG A 141 10.76 17.43 -2.84
C ARG A 141 11.75 16.29 -2.66
N GLN A 142 12.16 16.00 -1.42
CA GLN A 142 13.14 14.96 -1.12
C GLN A 142 12.61 13.58 -1.54
N ILE A 143 11.40 13.24 -1.07
CA ILE A 143 10.74 11.96 -1.38
C ILE A 143 10.44 11.88 -2.88
N TYR A 144 9.89 12.95 -3.46
CA TYR A 144 9.53 12.99 -4.87
C TYR A 144 10.76 12.76 -5.77
N THR A 145 11.89 13.39 -5.46
CA THR A 145 13.13 13.24 -6.24
C THR A 145 13.64 11.80 -6.19
N SER A 146 13.65 11.19 -5.00
CA SER A 146 14.02 9.78 -4.84
C SER A 146 13.07 8.84 -5.59
N LEU A 147 11.76 9.07 -5.46
CA LEU A 147 10.72 8.30 -6.14
C LEU A 147 10.85 8.40 -7.67
N GLN A 148 11.06 9.61 -8.19
CA GLN A 148 11.17 9.88 -9.62
C GLN A 148 12.43 9.23 -10.24
N LYS A 149 13.53 9.11 -9.49
CA LYS A 149 14.77 8.43 -9.92
C LYS A 149 14.54 6.95 -10.22
N HIS A 150 13.65 6.30 -9.48
CA HIS A 150 13.36 4.88 -9.60
C HIS A 150 12.04 4.58 -10.33
N ALA A 151 11.36 5.59 -10.87
CA ALA A 151 10.09 5.44 -11.56
C ALA A 151 10.23 4.59 -12.83
N ILE A 152 9.21 3.77 -13.10
CA ILE A 152 9.12 2.98 -14.34
C ILE A 152 8.40 3.83 -15.39
N SER A 153 9.00 4.00 -16.57
CA SER A 153 8.33 4.67 -17.69
C SER A 153 7.65 3.67 -18.61
N VAL A 154 6.36 3.88 -18.89
CA VAL A 154 5.61 3.11 -19.89
C VAL A 154 4.91 4.11 -20.79
N ALA A 155 5.23 4.07 -22.09
CA ALA A 155 4.75 5.04 -23.09
C ALA A 155 4.99 6.52 -22.70
N GLY A 156 6.11 6.81 -22.03
CA GLY A 156 6.48 8.17 -21.59
C GLY A 156 5.87 8.61 -20.25
N ILE A 157 4.81 7.95 -19.77
CA ILE A 157 4.24 8.23 -18.44
C ILE A 157 5.12 7.56 -17.37
N LYS A 158 5.39 8.27 -16.27
CA LYS A 158 6.15 7.73 -15.13
C LYS A 158 5.20 7.12 -14.11
N TYR A 159 5.53 5.92 -13.65
CA TYR A 159 4.81 5.20 -12.60
C TYR A 159 5.72 4.95 -11.40
N ALA A 160 5.16 5.05 -10.21
CA ALA A 160 5.90 4.86 -8.97
C ALA A 160 6.60 3.49 -8.94
N PRO A 161 7.81 3.41 -8.38
CA PRO A 161 8.56 2.16 -8.30
C PRO A 161 7.80 1.08 -7.53
N PRO A 162 7.99 -0.21 -7.86
CA PRO A 162 7.32 -1.32 -7.18
C PRO A 162 7.46 -1.31 -5.66
N ASN A 163 8.61 -0.89 -5.12
CA ASN A 163 8.84 -0.84 -3.67
C ASN A 163 8.03 0.27 -2.98
N TYR A 164 7.79 1.40 -3.64
CA TYR A 164 6.88 2.44 -3.13
C TYR A 164 5.42 1.95 -3.18
N LEU A 165 5.02 1.29 -4.26
CA LEU A 165 3.68 0.70 -4.37
C LEU A 165 3.45 -0.37 -3.30
N ARG A 166 4.46 -1.22 -3.03
CA ARG A 166 4.48 -2.15 -1.90
C ARG A 166 4.32 -1.44 -0.57
N MET A 167 5.10 -0.39 -0.33
CA MET A 167 5.03 0.41 0.90
C MET A 167 3.58 0.85 1.14
N SER A 168 2.93 1.45 0.15
CA SER A 168 1.55 1.91 0.29
C SER A 168 0.56 0.77 0.56
N MET A 169 0.77 -0.41 -0.03
CA MET A 169 -0.11 -1.55 0.19
C MET A 169 0.10 -2.19 1.57
N PHE A 170 1.36 -2.30 2.02
CA PHE A 170 1.65 -2.77 3.38
C PHE A 170 1.15 -1.78 4.43
N LEU A 171 1.20 -0.47 4.14
CA LEU A 171 0.64 0.57 4.99
C LEU A 171 -0.86 0.33 5.24
N GLU A 172 -1.65 0.14 4.17
CA GLU A 172 -3.08 -0.17 4.28
C GLU A 172 -3.32 -1.46 5.09
N LEU A 173 -2.59 -2.54 4.79
CA LEU A 173 -2.71 -3.83 5.48
C LEU A 173 -2.18 -3.82 6.93
N SER A 174 -1.51 -2.74 7.34
CA SER A 174 -0.98 -2.56 8.69
C SER A 174 -1.91 -1.75 9.60
N ARG A 175 -3.02 -1.20 9.08
CA ARG A 175 -3.92 -0.29 9.80
C ARG A 175 -5.29 -0.92 10.07
N PRO A 176 -5.45 -1.76 11.11
CA PRO A 176 -6.72 -2.45 11.37
C PRO A 176 -7.86 -1.54 11.83
N ALA A 177 -7.54 -0.33 12.32
CA ALA A 177 -8.54 0.70 12.62
C ALA A 177 -8.87 1.59 11.42
N GLY A 178 -8.16 1.43 10.28
CA GLY A 178 -8.43 2.16 9.04
C GLY A 178 -9.54 1.50 8.21
N ASP A 179 -9.55 1.77 6.90
CA ASP A 179 -10.54 1.18 5.99
C ASP A 179 -10.19 -0.26 5.60
N VAL A 180 -10.62 -1.21 6.44
CA VAL A 180 -10.40 -2.65 6.24
C VAL A 180 -11.20 -3.22 5.06
N THR A 181 -12.20 -2.52 4.53
CA THR A 181 -12.99 -2.99 3.36
C THR A 181 -12.12 -3.12 2.11
N ARG A 182 -10.99 -2.41 2.08
CA ARG A 182 -10.04 -2.42 0.95
C ARG A 182 -9.02 -3.55 1.03
N TRP A 183 -8.87 -4.22 2.17
CA TRP A 183 -7.78 -5.17 2.41
C TRP A 183 -7.73 -6.33 1.42
N GLU A 184 -8.88 -6.88 1.04
CA GLU A 184 -8.94 -7.96 0.05
C GLU A 184 -8.39 -7.51 -1.30
N LYS A 185 -8.82 -6.33 -1.78
CA LYS A 185 -8.37 -5.72 -3.03
C LYS A 185 -6.87 -5.39 -2.97
N VAL A 186 -6.40 -4.85 -1.85
CA VAL A 186 -4.98 -4.54 -1.63
C VAL A 186 -4.13 -5.80 -1.66
N LEU A 187 -4.51 -6.86 -0.95
CA LEU A 187 -3.75 -8.11 -0.90
C LEU A 187 -3.66 -8.80 -2.27
N LYS A 188 -4.75 -8.82 -3.05
CA LYS A 188 -4.76 -9.36 -4.42
C LYS A 188 -3.75 -8.63 -5.31
N ARG A 189 -3.75 -7.29 -5.25
CA ARG A 189 -2.81 -6.44 -6.02
C ARG A 189 -1.37 -6.59 -5.56
N LEU A 190 -1.14 -6.65 -4.25
CA LEU A 190 0.19 -6.88 -3.68
C LEU A 190 0.77 -8.23 -4.13
N THR A 191 -0.05 -9.28 -4.09
CA THR A 191 0.34 -10.62 -4.57
C THR A 191 0.75 -10.58 -6.04
N LEU A 192 -0.04 -9.90 -6.87
CA LEU A 192 0.23 -9.75 -8.29
C LEU A 192 1.51 -8.94 -8.54
N LEU A 193 1.69 -7.82 -7.84
CA LEU A 193 2.90 -7.00 -7.91
C LEU A 193 4.14 -7.81 -7.50
N ASN A 194 4.04 -8.60 -6.43
CA ASN A 194 5.14 -9.45 -5.95
C ASN A 194 5.49 -10.58 -6.91
N LYS A 195 4.52 -11.09 -7.68
CA LYS A 195 4.77 -12.09 -8.72
C LYS A 195 5.62 -11.54 -9.86
N TYR A 196 5.34 -10.32 -10.33
CA TYR A 196 6.00 -9.76 -11.52
C TYR A 196 7.17 -8.82 -11.22
N HIS A 197 7.21 -8.24 -10.02
CA HIS A 197 8.25 -7.29 -9.59
C HIS A 197 8.87 -7.67 -8.25
N PRO A 198 9.28 -8.93 -8.01
CA PRO A 198 9.57 -9.46 -6.67
C PRO A 198 10.48 -8.56 -5.82
N LEU A 199 10.20 -8.49 -4.51
CA LEU A 199 11.07 -7.76 -3.58
C LEU A 199 12.42 -8.46 -3.49
N LYS A 200 13.44 -7.86 -4.11
CA LYS A 200 14.82 -8.32 -4.06
C LYS A 200 15.72 -7.15 -3.78
N SER A 201 16.62 -7.31 -2.82
CA SER A 201 17.77 -6.44 -2.67
C SER A 201 18.73 -6.70 -3.83
N PRO A 202 19.20 -5.66 -4.54
CA PRO A 202 20.26 -5.81 -5.53
C PRO A 202 21.62 -6.06 -4.86
N TYR A 203 21.70 -5.89 -3.53
CA TYR A 203 22.93 -5.96 -2.77
C TYR A 203 23.19 -7.35 -2.21
N ASN A 204 24.48 -7.65 -2.03
CA ASN A 204 24.87 -8.82 -1.28
C ASN A 204 24.60 -8.55 0.20
N CYS A 205 23.48 -9.07 0.71
CA CYS A 205 23.06 -8.97 2.10
C CYS A 205 24.06 -9.72 3.01
N LYS A 206 25.17 -9.07 3.33
CA LYS A 206 26.19 -9.57 4.26
C LYS A 206 25.69 -9.47 5.70
N PRO A 207 26.02 -10.46 6.57
CA PRO A 207 25.70 -10.39 7.99
C PRO A 207 26.10 -9.06 8.60
N PHE A 208 25.13 -8.39 9.22
CA PHE A 208 25.37 -7.09 9.86
C PHE A 208 25.58 -7.31 11.35
N GLN A 209 26.79 -7.07 11.81
CA GLN A 209 27.13 -6.95 13.23
C GLN A 209 27.67 -5.55 13.43
N ARG A 210 26.94 -4.72 14.18
CA ARG A 210 27.45 -3.43 14.64
C ARG A 210 27.77 -3.60 16.11
N GLN A 211 29.06 -3.59 16.45
CA GLN A 211 29.45 -3.38 17.84
C GLN A 211 29.75 -1.89 18.00
N PRO A 212 29.32 -1.28 19.11
CA PRO A 212 29.84 0.02 19.51
C PRO A 212 31.37 0.01 19.42
N GLU A 213 31.94 0.87 18.60
CA GLU A 213 33.40 0.93 18.43
C GLU A 213 34.07 1.50 19.68
N SER A 214 33.29 2.25 20.47
CA SER A 214 33.75 3.01 21.64
C SER A 214 33.56 2.31 22.99
N LEU A 215 32.83 1.19 23.06
CA LEU A 215 32.49 0.53 24.33
C LEU A 215 33.07 -0.87 24.45
N SER A 216 33.38 -1.30 25.68
CA SER A 216 33.72 -2.70 25.95
C SER A 216 32.54 -3.62 25.62
N ALA A 217 32.81 -4.90 25.37
CA ALA A 217 31.78 -5.88 25.04
C ALA A 217 30.71 -6.00 26.15
N ASP A 218 31.11 -5.90 27.42
CA ASP A 218 30.19 -5.97 28.56
C ASP A 218 29.39 -4.69 28.74
N ALA A 219 30.00 -3.52 28.56
CA ALA A 219 29.30 -2.24 28.57
C ALA A 219 28.27 -2.17 27.43
N SER A 220 28.64 -2.62 26.24
CA SER A 220 27.74 -2.72 25.07
C SER A 220 26.54 -3.65 25.35
N ARG A 221 26.78 -4.79 26.00
CA ARG A 221 25.71 -5.74 26.38
C ARG A 221 24.78 -5.14 27.43
N SER A 222 25.35 -4.49 28.45
CA SER A 222 24.58 -3.80 29.49
C SER A 222 23.70 -2.71 28.89
N LEU A 223 24.30 -1.85 28.05
CA LEU A 223 23.62 -0.78 27.32
C LEU A 223 22.42 -1.28 26.52
N TYR A 224 22.63 -2.33 25.73
CA TYR A 224 21.58 -2.98 24.96
C TYR A 224 20.42 -3.49 25.84
N HIS A 225 20.73 -4.11 26.98
CA HIS A 225 19.72 -4.63 27.89
C HIS A 225 18.93 -3.54 28.60
N VAL A 226 19.58 -2.46 29.04
CA VAL A 226 18.92 -1.32 29.68
C VAL A 226 17.89 -0.69 28.72
N ILE A 227 18.29 -0.44 27.48
CA ILE A 227 17.39 0.17 26.48
C ILE A 227 16.24 -0.77 26.13
N ARG A 228 16.55 -2.05 25.82
CA ARG A 228 15.54 -3.06 25.50
C ARG A 228 14.51 -3.18 26.63
N ASP A 229 14.98 -3.32 27.86
CA ASP A 229 14.12 -3.58 29.00
C ASP A 229 13.28 -2.35 29.36
N SER A 230 13.84 -1.15 29.26
CA SER A 230 13.08 0.09 29.41
C SER A 230 11.94 0.20 28.39
N PHE A 231 12.20 -0.09 27.12
CA PHE A 231 11.15 -0.07 26.09
C PHE A 231 10.09 -1.17 26.28
N ILE A 232 10.48 -2.35 26.75
CA ILE A 232 9.54 -3.43 27.10
C ILE A 232 8.64 -3.02 28.27
N GLU A 233 9.21 -2.46 29.34
CA GLU A 233 8.49 -2.01 30.53
C GLU A 233 7.49 -0.89 30.23
N GLN A 234 7.84 -0.02 29.27
CA GLN A 234 6.94 1.01 28.75
C GLN A 234 5.84 0.47 27.81
N GLY A 235 5.90 -0.81 27.42
CA GLY A 235 4.93 -1.43 26.50
C GLY A 235 5.04 -0.94 25.05
N LEU A 236 6.19 -0.38 24.64
CA LEU A 236 6.39 0.15 23.29
C LEU A 236 6.44 -0.97 22.25
N VAL A 237 6.16 -0.60 20.99
CA VAL A 237 6.14 -1.56 19.87
C VAL A 237 7.46 -1.53 19.12
N PHE A 238 8.20 -2.64 19.13
CA PHE A 238 9.43 -2.78 18.35
C PHE A 238 9.13 -3.05 16.88
N PHE A 239 9.80 -2.34 15.97
CA PHE A 239 9.74 -2.60 14.53
C PHE A 239 11.11 -2.56 13.83
N GLY A 240 12.18 -2.20 14.54
CA GLY A 240 13.55 -2.13 14.01
C GLY A 240 14.35 -3.43 14.07
N GLY A 241 15.66 -3.30 14.25
CA GLY A 241 16.62 -4.42 14.29
C GLY A 241 16.26 -5.51 15.30
N TYR A 242 15.85 -5.13 16.51
CA TYR A 242 15.39 -6.09 17.52
C TYR A 242 14.19 -6.92 17.05
N ALA A 243 13.17 -6.28 16.48
CA ALA A 243 12.00 -6.97 15.94
C ALA A 243 12.37 -7.91 14.77
N ALA A 244 13.22 -7.44 13.85
CA ALA A 244 13.72 -8.25 12.75
C ALA A 244 14.49 -9.49 13.23
N SER A 245 15.26 -9.37 14.32
CA SER A 245 15.97 -10.49 14.94
C SER A 245 15.03 -11.57 15.46
N LEU A 246 13.86 -11.18 15.98
CA LEU A 246 12.85 -12.13 16.44
C LEU A 246 12.23 -12.91 15.26
N TYR A 247 11.97 -12.24 14.14
CA TYR A 247 11.50 -12.87 12.91
C TYR A 247 12.54 -13.80 12.26
N SER A 248 13.84 -13.51 12.42
CA SER A 248 14.91 -14.34 11.86
C SER A 248 14.88 -15.80 12.36
N LYS A 249 14.28 -16.07 13.51
CA LYS A 249 14.13 -17.43 14.08
C LYS A 249 13.34 -18.36 13.15
N TYR A 250 12.47 -17.81 12.32
CA TYR A 250 11.66 -18.52 11.33
C TYR A 250 12.38 -18.75 10.00
N MET A 251 13.65 -18.37 9.90
CA MET A 251 14.50 -18.62 8.73
C MET A 251 15.33 -19.90 8.87
N ASN A 252 15.81 -20.39 7.74
CA ASN A 252 16.79 -21.48 7.67
C ASN A 252 18.08 -21.07 8.38
N LYS A 253 18.74 -22.03 9.07
CA LYS A 253 19.93 -21.81 9.91
C LYS A 253 21.05 -21.03 9.18
N SER A 254 21.26 -21.29 7.89
CA SER A 254 22.26 -20.62 7.05
C SER A 254 22.02 -19.13 6.85
N ARG A 255 20.78 -18.64 7.05
CA ARG A 255 20.39 -17.23 6.89
C ARG A 255 20.16 -16.50 8.23
N ARG A 256 20.20 -17.20 9.37
CA ARG A 256 19.95 -16.61 10.70
C ARG A 256 21.07 -15.68 11.18
N GLY A 257 22.30 -15.89 10.71
CA GLY A 257 23.45 -15.05 11.09
C GLY A 257 23.36 -13.61 10.61
N PHE A 258 22.37 -13.28 9.76
CA PHE A 258 22.23 -11.94 9.16
C PHE A 258 21.87 -10.85 10.18
N ILE A 259 21.21 -11.19 11.29
CA ILE A 259 20.71 -10.25 12.31
C ILE A 259 21.11 -10.74 13.72
N GLN A 260 22.40 -10.72 14.02
CA GLN A 260 22.88 -10.93 15.39
C GLN A 260 23.46 -9.63 15.94
N ASN A 261 22.98 -9.21 17.11
CA ASN A 261 23.46 -8.04 17.86
C ASN A 261 23.39 -6.73 17.06
N ILE A 262 22.18 -6.33 16.66
CA ILE A 262 21.94 -4.97 16.18
C ILE A 262 21.60 -4.10 17.41
N PRO A 263 22.47 -3.15 17.81
CA PRO A 263 22.22 -2.26 18.94
C PRO A 263 21.17 -1.17 18.64
N ASP A 264 20.65 -1.12 17.41
CA ASP A 264 19.68 -0.13 16.96
C ASP A 264 18.23 -0.61 17.23
N PHE A 265 17.51 0.12 18.09
CA PHE A 265 16.10 -0.07 18.38
C PHE A 265 15.24 0.94 17.63
N ASP A 266 14.38 0.48 16.73
CA ASP A 266 13.29 1.31 16.22
C ASP A 266 12.00 0.90 16.91
N VAL A 267 11.38 1.86 17.60
CA VAL A 267 10.16 1.65 18.40
C VAL A 267 9.09 2.69 18.08
N LEU A 268 7.82 2.31 18.21
CA LEU A 268 6.69 3.23 18.19
C LEU A 268 6.33 3.63 19.62
N ALA A 269 6.16 4.94 19.83
CA ALA A 269 5.69 5.53 21.09
C ALA A 269 4.68 6.65 20.82
N GLU A 270 3.51 6.62 21.47
CA GLU A 270 2.54 7.73 21.33
C GLU A 270 3.09 9.06 21.87
N ASP A 271 3.96 8.99 22.87
CA ASP A 271 4.70 10.12 23.45
C ASP A 271 6.22 9.86 23.40
N PRO A 272 6.89 10.15 22.27
CA PRO A 272 8.32 9.92 22.14
C PRO A 272 9.17 10.70 23.15
N GLU A 273 8.72 11.89 23.56
CA GLU A 273 9.45 12.75 24.51
C GLU A 273 9.50 12.10 25.89
N ARG A 274 8.34 11.64 26.38
CA ARG A 274 8.29 10.90 27.64
C ARG A 274 9.06 9.59 27.55
N SER A 275 8.93 8.87 26.45
CA SER A 275 9.63 7.58 26.30
C SER A 275 11.14 7.74 26.30
N VAL A 276 11.67 8.72 25.58
CA VAL A 276 13.12 8.96 25.55
C VAL A 276 13.65 9.48 26.88
N LEU A 277 12.85 10.27 27.61
CA LEU A 277 13.19 10.75 28.96
C LEU A 277 13.41 9.59 29.92
N ILE A 278 12.46 8.63 29.97
CA ILE A 278 12.55 7.44 30.82
C ILE A 278 13.80 6.62 30.47
N VAL A 279 14.07 6.41 29.17
CA VAL A 279 15.27 5.65 28.77
C VAL A 279 16.55 6.37 29.17
N ARG A 280 16.60 7.70 29.01
CA ARG A 280 17.76 8.50 29.42
C ARG A 280 18.03 8.38 30.92
N GLU A 281 17.01 8.54 31.75
CA GLU A 281 17.14 8.40 33.22
C GLU A 281 17.67 7.01 33.59
N ARG A 282 17.13 5.95 32.97
CA ARG A 282 17.64 4.58 33.16
C ARG A 282 19.09 4.40 32.74
N LEU A 283 19.51 5.01 31.62
CA LEU A 283 20.90 4.94 31.18
C LEU A 283 21.84 5.65 32.15
N GLU A 284 21.45 6.81 32.66
CA GLU A 284 22.21 7.59 33.64
C GLU A 284 22.31 6.84 34.98
N GLU A 285 21.24 6.19 35.45
CA GLU A 285 21.23 5.32 36.64
C GLU A 285 22.26 4.17 36.53
N PHE A 286 22.42 3.60 35.32
CA PHE A 286 23.38 2.53 35.04
C PHE A 286 24.79 3.04 34.73
N GLY A 287 25.04 4.34 34.88
CA GLY A 287 26.37 4.95 34.76
C GLY A 287 26.81 5.30 33.34
N PHE A 288 25.91 5.20 32.34
CA PHE A 288 26.20 5.69 30.99
C PHE A 288 26.15 7.21 30.96
N LYS A 289 27.22 7.83 30.45
CA LYS A 289 27.34 9.29 30.32
C LYS A 289 27.10 9.71 28.86
N ASN A 290 27.05 11.01 28.60
CA ASN A 290 26.91 11.58 27.25
C ASN A 290 25.68 11.12 26.47
N VAL A 291 24.57 10.86 27.17
CA VAL A 291 23.30 10.53 26.53
C VAL A 291 22.71 11.80 25.89
N LYS A 292 22.55 11.80 24.57
CA LYS A 292 21.99 12.92 23.81
C LYS A 292 20.76 12.48 23.03
N THR A 293 19.80 13.40 22.90
CA THR A 293 18.59 13.21 22.10
C THR A 293 18.52 14.25 20.98
N VAL A 294 18.13 13.82 19.78
CA VAL A 294 17.97 14.69 18.60
C VAL A 294 16.56 14.53 18.07
N ARG A 295 15.85 15.65 17.91
CA ARG A 295 14.48 15.67 17.37
C ARG A 295 14.51 15.79 15.86
N HIS A 296 13.63 15.05 15.19
CA HIS A 296 13.48 15.07 13.74
C HIS A 296 12.02 15.32 13.39
N ASP A 297 11.78 16.41 12.65
CA ASP A 297 10.45 16.79 12.16
C ASP A 297 9.91 15.74 11.16
N PRO A 298 8.58 15.57 11.09
CA PRO A 298 7.96 14.69 10.11
C PRO A 298 8.24 15.13 8.68
N ILE A 299 8.26 14.17 7.75
CA ILE A 299 8.34 14.41 6.30
C ILE A 299 7.07 13.86 5.66
N ASP A 300 6.15 14.77 5.33
CA ASP A 300 4.77 14.47 4.92
C ASP A 300 4.14 13.40 5.83
N ASP A 301 3.25 12.57 5.27
CA ASP A 301 2.66 11.41 5.93
C ASP A 301 3.52 10.13 5.77
N VAL A 302 4.78 10.27 5.34
CA VAL A 302 5.68 9.15 5.05
C VAL A 302 6.58 8.85 6.24
N ILE A 303 7.22 9.89 6.80
CA ILE A 303 8.11 9.76 7.95
C ILE A 303 7.54 10.52 9.13
N PRO A 304 7.17 9.83 10.21
CA PRO A 304 6.64 10.50 11.37
C PRO A 304 7.72 11.27 12.13
N TYR A 305 7.25 12.18 12.98
CA TYR A 305 8.08 12.77 14.02
C TYR A 305 8.80 11.67 14.81
N HIS A 306 10.10 11.86 15.03
CA HIS A 306 10.88 10.89 15.78
C HIS A 306 12.03 11.52 16.55
N ILE A 307 12.44 10.84 17.61
CA ILE A 307 13.59 11.21 18.42
C ILE A 307 14.67 10.15 18.25
N GLN A 308 15.87 10.60 17.97
CA GLN A 308 17.08 9.80 17.94
C GLN A 308 17.75 9.86 19.31
N LEU A 309 18.03 8.70 19.89
CA LEU A 309 18.80 8.52 21.12
C LEU A 309 20.23 8.11 20.77
N THR A 310 21.20 8.82 21.33
CA THR A 310 22.62 8.55 21.13
C THR A 310 23.37 8.50 22.46
N VAL A 311 24.40 7.67 22.54
CA VAL A 311 25.37 7.59 23.64
C VAL A 311 26.75 7.61 23.02
N ASP A 312 27.63 8.48 23.50
CA ASP A 312 28.99 8.66 22.95
C ASP A 312 29.01 8.86 21.41
N ASN A 313 27.99 9.59 20.91
CA ASN A 313 27.72 9.86 19.48
C ASN A 313 27.33 8.63 18.64
N GLU A 314 27.15 7.46 19.23
CA GLU A 314 26.58 6.31 18.57
C GLU A 314 25.05 6.31 18.67
N THR A 315 24.37 6.00 17.57
CA THR A 315 22.91 5.92 17.56
C THR A 315 22.45 4.56 18.06
N LEU A 316 21.58 4.57 19.07
CA LEU A 316 21.09 3.35 19.71
C LEU A 316 19.60 3.14 19.51
N ALA A 317 18.82 4.21 19.38
CA ALA A 317 17.39 4.06 19.17
C ALA A 317 16.79 5.21 18.38
N PHE A 318 15.74 4.90 17.63
CA PHE A 318 14.80 5.85 17.10
C PHE A 318 13.41 5.57 17.68
N ILE A 319 12.82 6.59 18.29
CA ILE A 319 11.50 6.55 18.90
C ILE A 319 10.54 7.35 18.01
N PHE A 320 9.68 6.65 17.27
CA PHE A 320 8.78 7.24 16.29
C PHE A 320 7.37 7.44 16.85
N LYS A 321 6.77 8.60 16.57
CA LYS A 321 5.36 8.86 16.88
C LYS A 321 4.45 8.21 15.84
N PRO A 322 3.55 7.29 16.19
CA PRO A 322 2.63 6.73 15.21
C PRO A 322 1.65 7.80 14.70
N ILE A 323 1.52 7.92 13.37
CA ILE A 323 0.53 8.79 12.69
C ILE A 323 -0.83 8.10 12.44
N ALA A 324 -0.92 6.82 12.79
CA ALA A 324 -2.08 5.96 12.58
C ALA A 324 -2.05 4.80 13.59
N CYS A 325 -3.08 3.96 13.61
CA CYS A 325 -3.06 2.74 14.44
C CYS A 325 -2.36 1.62 13.68
N TYR A 326 -1.13 1.28 14.07
CA TYR A 326 -0.31 0.27 13.39
C TYR A 326 -0.38 -1.09 14.08
N SER A 327 -0.62 -2.14 13.31
CA SER A 327 -0.78 -3.50 13.82
C SER A 327 0.50 -4.04 14.46
N TYR A 328 0.33 -4.77 15.57
CA TYR A 328 1.40 -5.48 16.25
C TYR A 328 0.91 -6.80 16.84
N ASN A 329 1.85 -7.62 17.30
CA ASN A 329 1.61 -8.85 18.04
C ASN A 329 2.35 -8.77 19.38
N THR A 330 1.73 -9.26 20.46
CA THR A 330 2.41 -9.47 21.73
C THR A 330 2.92 -10.91 21.80
N ILE A 331 4.18 -11.08 22.22
CA ILE A 331 4.80 -12.39 22.45
C ILE A 331 5.36 -12.48 23.87
N GLU A 332 5.44 -13.70 24.40
CA GLU A 332 6.09 -13.97 25.68
C GLU A 332 7.55 -14.37 25.45
N LEU A 333 8.48 -13.65 26.11
CA LEU A 333 9.89 -13.97 26.13
C LEU A 333 10.35 -14.09 27.59
N GLY A 334 10.41 -15.33 28.08
CA GLY A 334 10.57 -15.58 29.51
C GLY A 334 9.36 -15.06 30.28
N ASN A 335 9.60 -14.19 31.27
CA ASN A 335 8.54 -13.59 32.08
C ASN A 335 8.10 -12.21 31.56
N LYS A 336 8.56 -11.79 30.38
CA LYS A 336 8.26 -10.47 29.80
C LYS A 336 7.31 -10.60 28.62
N GLN A 337 6.33 -9.72 28.55
CA GLN A 337 5.51 -9.52 27.35
C GLN A 337 6.17 -8.48 26.46
N VAL A 338 6.36 -8.80 25.18
CA VAL A 338 7.04 -7.93 24.23
C VAL A 338 6.13 -7.65 23.05
N ASN A 339 5.91 -6.37 22.75
CA ASN A 339 5.09 -5.94 21.62
C ASN A 339 5.98 -5.77 20.38
N VAL A 340 5.66 -6.51 19.31
CA VAL A 340 6.43 -6.51 18.08
C VAL A 340 5.52 -6.20 16.91
N ALA A 341 5.87 -5.20 16.12
CA ALA A 341 5.14 -4.82 14.92
C ALA A 341 4.97 -6.02 13.97
N THR A 342 3.81 -6.13 13.33
CA THR A 342 3.60 -7.19 12.33
C THR A 342 4.52 -6.98 11.13
N VAL A 343 4.74 -8.03 10.32
CA VAL A 343 5.51 -7.90 9.07
C VAL A 343 4.94 -6.81 8.15
N ASN A 344 3.61 -6.64 8.09
CA ASN A 344 2.99 -5.58 7.28
C ASN A 344 3.42 -4.18 7.79
N THR A 345 3.38 -3.96 9.11
CA THR A 345 3.85 -2.72 9.73
C THR A 345 5.34 -2.51 9.47
N MET A 346 6.19 -3.51 9.71
CA MET A 346 7.64 -3.36 9.51
C MET A 346 7.98 -3.05 8.04
N LEU A 347 7.34 -3.73 7.08
CA LEU A 347 7.58 -3.50 5.66
C LEU A 347 7.07 -2.13 5.19
N SER A 348 6.00 -1.59 5.77
CA SER A 348 5.55 -0.24 5.44
C SER A 348 6.57 0.81 5.86
N PHE A 349 7.12 0.72 7.08
CA PHE A 349 8.17 1.63 7.54
C PHE A 349 9.48 1.46 6.77
N TYR A 350 9.98 0.23 6.61
CA TYR A 350 11.25 -0.01 5.93
C TYR A 350 11.22 0.49 4.49
N LEU A 351 10.16 0.17 3.74
CA LEU A 351 10.04 0.62 2.37
C LEU A 351 9.70 2.11 2.24
N ALA A 352 9.26 2.78 3.31
CA ALA A 352 9.16 4.24 3.34
C ALA A 352 10.55 4.87 3.50
N PHE A 353 11.37 4.34 4.41
CA PHE A 353 12.68 4.90 4.77
C PHE A 353 13.65 4.97 3.60
N ILE A 354 13.61 4.02 2.66
CA ILE A 354 14.48 4.01 1.47
C ILE A 354 14.27 5.22 0.54
N TYR A 355 13.16 5.96 0.66
CA TYR A 355 12.85 7.12 -0.18
C TYR A 355 13.20 8.47 0.46
N THR A 356 13.77 8.46 1.66
CA THR A 356 13.91 9.67 2.47
C THR A 356 15.27 10.34 2.38
N ASP A 357 16.25 9.74 1.69
CA ASP A 357 17.61 10.27 1.50
C ASP A 357 18.23 10.85 2.79
N ARG A 358 18.12 10.10 3.89
CA ARG A 358 18.71 10.46 5.19
C ARG A 358 19.98 9.65 5.42
N PRO A 359 21.09 10.27 5.87
CA PRO A 359 22.35 9.55 6.09
C PRO A 359 22.27 8.39 7.09
N TYR A 360 21.35 8.47 8.05
CA TYR A 360 21.14 7.43 9.06
C TYR A 360 20.23 6.28 8.59
N PHE A 361 19.57 6.43 7.43
CA PHE A 361 18.81 5.35 6.79
C PHE A 361 19.61 4.78 5.62
N ASP A 362 20.39 3.73 5.91
CA ASP A 362 21.09 2.95 4.89
C ASP A 362 20.07 2.17 4.05
N SER A 363 19.85 2.63 2.81
CA SER A 363 18.90 2.03 1.88
C SER A 363 19.17 0.56 1.59
N ASP A 364 20.44 0.17 1.57
CA ASP A 364 20.89 -1.15 1.16
C ASP A 364 20.62 -2.14 2.28
N ARG A 365 20.96 -1.74 3.51
CA ARG A 365 20.62 -2.46 4.74
C ARG A 365 19.11 -2.62 4.89
N ILE A 366 18.36 -1.53 4.73
CA ILE A 366 16.90 -1.53 4.89
C ILE A 366 16.23 -2.44 3.84
N LEU A 367 16.69 -2.42 2.58
CA LEU A 367 16.18 -3.32 1.55
C LEU A 367 16.51 -4.78 1.84
N CYS A 368 17.68 -5.08 2.36
CA CYS A 368 18.02 -6.45 2.80
C CYS A 368 17.12 -6.92 3.95
N MET A 369 16.87 -6.06 4.95
CA MET A 369 15.94 -6.37 6.05
C MET A 369 14.51 -6.55 5.55
N ALA A 370 14.05 -5.71 4.62
CA ALA A 370 12.73 -5.83 4.01
C ALA A 370 12.60 -7.14 3.20
N GLN A 371 13.60 -7.50 2.39
CA GLN A 371 13.61 -8.77 1.68
C GLN A 371 13.57 -9.96 2.65
N MET A 372 14.35 -9.91 3.73
CA MET A 372 14.36 -10.96 4.75
C MET A 372 12.98 -11.16 5.37
N LEU A 373 12.32 -10.08 5.82
CA LEU A 373 10.99 -10.13 6.41
C LEU A 373 9.94 -10.63 5.41
N PHE A 374 10.05 -10.19 4.16
CA PHE A 374 9.18 -10.65 3.08
C PHE A 374 9.33 -12.16 2.85
N ASP A 375 10.56 -12.68 2.80
CA ASP A 375 10.81 -14.13 2.68
C ASP A 375 10.21 -14.90 3.87
N VAL A 376 10.34 -14.39 5.10
CA VAL A 376 9.72 -14.99 6.29
C VAL A 376 8.20 -15.03 6.14
N GLU A 377 7.59 -13.93 5.71
CA GLU A 377 6.15 -13.85 5.48
C GLU A 377 5.69 -14.81 4.39
N GLN A 378 6.37 -14.86 3.24
CA GLN A 378 6.00 -15.76 2.15
C GLN A 378 6.04 -17.24 2.56
N ASN A 379 7.05 -17.64 3.34
CA ASN A 379 7.18 -19.02 3.83
C ASN A 379 6.18 -19.37 4.94
N ASN A 380 5.60 -18.38 5.61
CA ASN A 380 4.75 -18.57 6.79
C ASN A 380 3.35 -17.93 6.66
N ARG A 381 2.93 -17.58 5.43
CA ARG A 381 1.75 -16.72 5.17
C ARG A 381 0.43 -17.17 5.81
N LEU A 382 0.27 -18.48 6.06
CA LEU A 382 -0.94 -19.08 6.67
C LEU A 382 -0.78 -19.34 8.17
N ASN A 383 0.40 -19.08 8.74
CA ASN A 383 0.66 -19.32 10.16
C ASN A 383 0.09 -18.15 10.98
N GLN A 384 -1.10 -18.36 11.57
CA GLN A 384 -1.84 -17.32 12.31
C GLN A 384 -1.57 -17.38 13.82
N THR A 385 -0.31 -17.58 14.22
CA THR A 385 0.07 -17.75 15.64
C THR A 385 1.28 -16.92 16.03
N GLY A 386 1.32 -16.49 17.31
CA GLY A 386 2.42 -15.74 17.90
C GLY A 386 2.88 -14.56 17.04
N LEU A 387 4.20 -14.47 16.81
CA LEU A 387 4.82 -13.40 16.03
C LEU A 387 4.40 -13.40 14.55
N LEU A 388 4.03 -14.56 14.01
CA LEU A 388 3.67 -14.76 12.59
C LEU A 388 2.21 -14.41 12.28
N LYS A 389 1.38 -14.15 13.32
CA LYS A 389 -0.01 -13.75 13.15
C LYS A 389 -0.10 -12.51 12.24
N ARG A 390 -0.88 -12.62 11.16
CA ARG A 390 -1.10 -11.53 10.20
C ARG A 390 -2.49 -10.95 10.41
N PHE A 391 -2.69 -9.73 9.87
CA PHE A 391 -3.98 -9.05 9.95
C PHE A 391 -4.47 -8.91 11.39
N SER A 392 -3.53 -8.67 12.31
CA SER A 392 -3.84 -8.47 13.73
C SER A 392 -4.72 -7.22 13.87
N ILE A 393 -5.79 -7.37 14.64
CA ILE A 393 -6.68 -6.26 15.01
C ILE A 393 -6.08 -5.39 16.12
N GLN A 394 -5.11 -5.92 16.87
CA GLN A 394 -4.37 -5.16 17.87
C GLN A 394 -3.46 -4.18 17.15
N CYS A 395 -3.56 -2.91 17.52
CA CYS A 395 -2.73 -1.85 16.94
C CYS A 395 -2.35 -0.79 17.97
N TYR A 396 -1.29 -0.06 17.66
CA TYR A 396 -0.68 0.95 18.50
C TYR A 396 -0.68 2.31 17.79
N GLY A 397 -1.07 3.36 18.52
CA GLY A 397 -1.34 4.69 17.96
C GLY A 397 -2.82 4.94 17.70
N LYS A 398 -3.15 6.16 17.26
CA LYS A 398 -4.53 6.58 16.98
C LYS A 398 -4.75 6.73 15.48
N GLN A 399 -5.77 6.06 14.95
CA GLN A 399 -6.16 6.21 13.55
C GLN A 399 -6.99 7.50 13.37
N PRO A 400 -6.61 8.41 12.46
CA PRO A 400 -7.47 9.52 12.07
C PRO A 400 -8.78 8.99 11.46
N THR A 401 -9.91 9.49 11.96
CA THR A 401 -11.24 9.18 11.43
C THR A 401 -11.72 10.28 10.49
N LEU A 402 -12.78 10.01 9.73
CA LEU A 402 -13.37 11.04 8.86
C LEU A 402 -13.86 12.24 9.68
N GLU A 403 -14.37 11.99 10.89
CA GLU A 403 -14.79 13.01 11.84
C GLU A 403 -13.61 13.84 12.32
N SER A 404 -12.48 13.23 12.67
CA SER A 404 -11.30 14.00 13.10
C SER A 404 -10.73 14.85 11.96
N ILE A 405 -10.71 14.32 10.73
CA ILE A 405 -10.27 15.08 9.54
C ILE A 405 -11.22 16.26 9.28
N ARG A 406 -12.54 16.06 9.41
CA ARG A 406 -13.53 17.14 9.28
C ARG A 406 -13.40 18.19 10.38
N ALA A 407 -13.14 17.76 11.62
CA ALA A 407 -12.91 18.66 12.75
C ALA A 407 -11.66 19.53 12.51
N GLU A 408 -10.55 18.92 12.07
CA GLU A 408 -9.33 19.65 11.71
C GLU A 408 -9.59 20.67 10.60
N LYS A 409 -10.31 20.29 9.54
CA LYS A 409 -10.72 21.21 8.47
C LYS A 409 -11.60 22.35 8.99
N ALA A 410 -12.52 22.09 9.92
CA ALA A 410 -13.37 23.12 10.49
C ALA A 410 -12.56 24.15 11.30
N GLU A 411 -11.58 23.70 12.08
CA GLU A 411 -10.68 24.61 12.81
C GLU A 411 -9.81 25.42 11.84
N LYS A 412 -9.24 24.79 10.81
CA LYS A 412 -8.47 25.50 9.78
C LYS A 412 -9.32 26.50 8.99
N PHE A 413 -10.59 26.22 8.79
CA PHE A 413 -11.51 27.17 8.16
C PHE A 413 -11.67 28.43 9.02
N LYS A 414 -11.90 28.28 10.33
CA LYS A 414 -12.03 29.41 11.26
C LYS A 414 -10.75 30.27 11.29
N GLU A 415 -9.58 29.63 11.28
CA GLU A 415 -8.28 30.29 11.27
C GLU A 415 -8.05 31.09 9.97
N LEU A 416 -8.43 30.54 8.83
CA LEU A 416 -8.04 31.04 7.51
C LEU A 416 -9.14 31.83 6.77
N VAL A 417 -10.36 31.94 7.32
CA VAL A 417 -11.51 32.58 6.64
C VAL A 417 -11.25 34.03 6.22
N HIS A 418 -10.36 34.74 6.92
CA HIS A 418 -9.96 36.11 6.61
C HIS A 418 -8.79 36.20 5.61
N LYS A 419 -8.27 35.06 5.14
CA LYS A 419 -7.10 34.95 4.26
C LYS A 419 -7.40 34.10 3.01
N LYS A 420 -8.59 34.26 2.41
CA LYS A 420 -9.07 33.40 1.30
C LYS A 420 -8.17 33.39 0.06
N ASP A 421 -7.44 34.46 -0.18
CA ASP A 421 -6.52 34.54 -1.32
C ASP A 421 -5.13 33.97 -1.03
N SER A 422 -4.88 33.51 0.20
CA SER A 422 -3.58 32.96 0.58
C SER A 422 -3.34 31.58 -0.04
N ARG A 423 -2.07 31.24 -0.25
CA ARG A 423 -1.68 29.89 -0.68
C ARG A 423 -2.11 28.85 0.36
N GLU A 424 -2.00 29.15 1.64
CA GLU A 424 -2.42 28.26 2.72
C GLU A 424 -3.93 27.97 2.69
N TRP A 425 -4.78 28.99 2.48
CA TRP A 425 -6.22 28.76 2.29
C TRP A 425 -6.47 27.78 1.14
N ASN A 426 -5.80 28.00 0.02
CA ASN A 426 -5.94 27.15 -1.15
C ASN A 426 -5.43 25.72 -0.87
N GLU A 427 -4.38 25.52 -0.07
CA GLU A 427 -3.96 24.15 0.30
C GLU A 427 -5.03 23.33 1.03
N TRP A 428 -5.95 24.00 1.73
CA TRP A 428 -7.01 23.36 2.51
C TRP A 428 -8.38 23.34 1.80
N PHE A 429 -8.72 24.44 1.13
CA PHE A 429 -10.07 24.74 0.64
C PHE A 429 -10.07 25.17 -0.83
N PHE A 430 -9.06 24.73 -1.61
CA PHE A 430 -8.98 25.03 -3.04
C PHE A 430 -10.31 24.74 -3.73
N LYS A 431 -10.78 25.72 -4.50
CA LYS A 431 -11.86 25.55 -5.47
C LYS A 431 -11.60 26.48 -6.64
N TYR A 432 -11.51 25.92 -7.82
CA TYR A 432 -11.17 26.64 -9.03
C TYR A 432 -11.99 26.14 -10.21
N SER A 433 -12.67 27.07 -10.89
CA SER A 433 -13.40 26.82 -12.13
C SER A 433 -13.15 28.00 -13.07
N PRO A 434 -12.48 27.81 -14.22
CA PRO A 434 -12.21 28.88 -15.18
C PRO A 434 -13.47 29.59 -15.67
N ASN A 435 -14.59 28.86 -15.79
CA ASN A 435 -15.87 29.39 -16.24
C ASN A 435 -16.52 30.38 -15.26
N ALA A 436 -16.10 30.43 -14.00
CA ALA A 436 -16.68 31.34 -13.00
C ALA A 436 -16.46 32.82 -13.34
N ASN A 437 -15.49 33.14 -14.21
CA ASN A 437 -15.20 34.50 -14.66
C ASN A 437 -15.89 34.88 -15.99
N GLY A 438 -16.73 34.00 -16.57
CA GLY A 438 -17.55 34.31 -17.74
C GLY A 438 -16.83 34.42 -19.10
N VAL A 439 -15.53 34.12 -19.18
CA VAL A 439 -14.75 34.21 -20.42
C VAL A 439 -14.74 32.88 -21.16
N ILE A 440 -15.69 32.68 -22.07
CA ILE A 440 -15.77 31.46 -22.89
C ILE A 440 -14.60 31.41 -23.88
N PRO A 441 -13.77 30.35 -23.87
CA PRO A 441 -12.66 30.21 -24.80
C PRO A 441 -13.20 29.95 -26.21
N PRO A 442 -12.48 30.36 -27.26
CA PRO A 442 -12.89 30.06 -28.63
C PRO A 442 -12.97 28.55 -28.81
N VAL A 443 -14.17 28.05 -29.11
CA VAL A 443 -14.44 26.63 -29.34
C VAL A 443 -13.58 26.17 -30.52
N LYS A 444 -12.61 25.29 -30.27
CA LYS A 444 -11.94 24.59 -31.37
C LYS A 444 -12.99 23.72 -32.06
N PRO A 445 -13.16 23.80 -33.39
CA PRO A 445 -14.16 23.00 -34.06
C PRO A 445 -13.86 21.52 -33.81
N SER A 446 -14.81 20.83 -33.15
CA SER A 446 -14.81 19.37 -33.07
C SER A 446 -14.69 18.82 -34.49
N PRO A 447 -13.93 17.75 -34.74
CA PRO A 447 -13.90 17.14 -36.05
C PRO A 447 -15.34 16.73 -36.40
N VAL A 448 -15.89 17.41 -37.41
CA VAL A 448 -17.24 17.19 -37.91
C VAL A 448 -17.40 15.70 -38.18
N ARG A 449 -18.38 15.07 -37.54
CA ARG A 449 -18.87 13.74 -37.93
C ARG A 449 -19.27 13.82 -39.40
N ARG A 450 -18.40 13.39 -40.31
CA ARG A 450 -18.83 12.96 -41.63
C ARG A 450 -19.56 11.66 -41.41
N GLU A 451 -20.88 11.68 -41.53
CA GLU A 451 -21.65 10.46 -41.78
C GLU A 451 -21.09 9.83 -43.05
N SER A 452 -20.33 8.74 -42.88
CA SER A 452 -19.90 7.93 -44.00
C SER A 452 -21.13 7.18 -44.52
N VAL A 453 -21.70 7.69 -45.60
CA VAL A 453 -22.59 6.93 -46.48
C VAL A 453 -21.89 5.63 -46.85
N SER A 454 -22.54 4.51 -46.54
CA SER A 454 -22.03 3.18 -46.82
C SER A 454 -21.90 2.97 -48.33
N LYS A 455 -20.66 2.91 -48.83
CA LYS A 455 -20.35 2.28 -50.11
C LYS A 455 -19.63 0.97 -49.85
N LYS A 456 -20.32 -0.13 -50.20
CA LYS A 456 -19.72 -1.46 -50.38
C LYS A 456 -18.68 -1.37 -51.50
N SER A 457 -17.42 -1.71 -51.22
CA SER A 457 -16.60 -2.59 -52.07
C SER A 457 -15.17 -2.80 -51.53
N SER A 458 -14.81 -4.09 -51.47
CA SER A 458 -13.50 -4.72 -51.70
C SER A 458 -12.24 -4.28 -50.94
N SER A 459 -11.85 -5.17 -50.03
CA SER A 459 -10.50 -5.66 -49.74
C SER A 459 -9.30 -4.97 -50.39
N SER A 460 -8.44 -4.38 -49.55
CA SER A 460 -6.99 -4.58 -49.65
C SER A 460 -6.34 -4.40 -48.28
N SER A 461 -5.44 -5.32 -47.97
CA SER A 461 -4.76 -5.55 -46.71
C SER A 461 -3.55 -4.63 -46.50
N SER A 462 -3.32 -4.20 -45.26
CA SER A 462 -1.98 -3.83 -44.76
C SER A 462 -1.85 -4.25 -43.28
N PRO A 463 -0.68 -4.74 -42.85
CA PRO A 463 -0.58 -5.85 -41.93
C PRO A 463 -0.08 -5.41 -40.56
N TYR A 464 -0.83 -5.63 -39.48
CA TYR A 464 -0.27 -5.89 -38.14
C TYR A 464 -1.42 -6.21 -37.17
N MET A 465 -1.89 -7.46 -37.23
CA MET A 465 -2.49 -8.19 -36.09
C MET A 465 -3.07 -9.51 -36.59
N LYS A 466 -2.26 -10.59 -36.56
CA LYS A 466 -2.77 -11.96 -36.44
C LYS A 466 -1.72 -12.83 -35.74
N SER A 467 -1.96 -13.10 -34.47
CA SER A 467 -1.69 -14.42 -33.88
C SER A 467 -2.59 -14.57 -32.65
N PHE A 468 -3.85 -14.92 -32.88
CA PHE A 468 -4.66 -15.63 -31.89
C PHE A 468 -4.18 -17.09 -31.90
N ILE A 469 -3.76 -17.59 -30.74
CA ILE A 469 -3.55 -19.02 -30.52
C ILE A 469 -4.85 -19.56 -29.91
N ASP A 470 -5.39 -20.58 -30.58
CA ASP A 470 -6.56 -21.37 -30.23
C ASP A 470 -6.37 -22.11 -28.88
N PRO A 471 -7.28 -21.97 -27.89
CA PRO A 471 -7.21 -22.71 -26.64
C PRO A 471 -7.84 -24.11 -26.77
N ARG A 472 -7.44 -24.90 -27.78
CA ARG A 472 -7.76 -26.34 -27.89
C ARG A 472 -6.67 -27.16 -28.58
N SER A 473 -5.43 -27.05 -28.11
CA SER A 473 -4.46 -28.13 -28.28
C SER A 473 -3.34 -27.95 -27.28
N TYR A 474 -3.14 -28.91 -26.39
CA TYR A 474 -1.84 -29.52 -26.08
C TYR A 474 -1.98 -30.39 -24.81
N GLU A 475 -2.17 -31.68 -25.05
CA GLU A 475 -1.80 -32.71 -24.11
C GLU A 475 -0.27 -32.81 -24.01
N LYS A 476 0.18 -32.98 -22.76
CA LYS A 476 1.34 -33.76 -22.27
C LYS A 476 2.63 -33.75 -23.11
N LYS A 477 3.68 -33.16 -22.52
CA LYS A 477 4.98 -33.81 -22.22
C LYS A 477 5.86 -32.85 -21.40
N GLY A 478 6.03 -33.16 -20.11
CA GLY A 478 7.07 -32.57 -19.26
C GLY A 478 8.26 -33.54 -19.13
N PRO A 479 9.50 -33.04 -18.92
CA PRO A 479 10.68 -33.88 -18.80
C PRO A 479 10.75 -34.56 -17.41
N ALA A 480 11.32 -35.76 -17.41
CA ALA A 480 11.48 -36.63 -16.26
C ALA A 480 12.49 -36.05 -15.25
N ILE A 481 12.12 -36.06 -13.97
CA ILE A 481 13.06 -35.99 -12.84
C ILE A 481 12.68 -37.12 -11.87
N ALA A 482 13.70 -37.91 -11.53
CA ALA A 482 13.62 -39.19 -10.85
C ALA A 482 13.11 -39.10 -9.40
N SER A 483 12.30 -40.09 -9.01
CA SER A 483 11.96 -40.39 -7.61
C SER A 483 12.78 -41.58 -7.12
N PRO A 484 13.26 -41.59 -5.87
CA PRO A 484 13.95 -42.74 -5.30
C PRO A 484 12.96 -43.79 -4.78
N GLU A 485 13.46 -45.03 -4.80
CA GLU A 485 12.82 -46.30 -4.47
C GLU A 485 12.14 -46.33 -3.09
N LYS A 486 11.02 -47.06 -3.00
CA LYS A 486 10.53 -47.64 -1.75
C LYS A 486 10.39 -49.15 -1.91
N GLN A 487 11.26 -49.88 -1.21
CA GLN A 487 11.07 -51.28 -0.88
C GLN A 487 9.85 -51.42 0.05
N GLY A 488 8.98 -52.38 -0.27
CA GLY A 488 7.84 -52.74 0.55
C GLY A 488 8.22 -53.70 1.68
N GLN A 489 7.48 -53.62 2.79
CA GLN A 489 7.29 -54.76 3.69
C GLN A 489 5.87 -54.74 4.27
N LYS A 490 5.29 -55.95 4.26
CA LYS A 490 3.98 -56.36 4.75
C LYS A 490 3.85 -56.15 6.27
N ARG A 491 2.64 -55.89 6.79
CA ARG A 491 1.92 -56.81 7.71
C ARG A 491 0.58 -56.27 8.25
N ASN A 492 -0.41 -57.16 8.14
CA ASN A 492 -1.48 -57.55 9.07
C ASN A 492 -2.55 -56.57 9.57
N ARG A 493 -3.78 -56.96 9.22
CA ARG A 493 -5.08 -56.61 9.79
C ARG A 493 -5.26 -57.26 11.17
N THR A 494 -5.82 -56.53 12.12
CA THR A 494 -6.69 -57.05 13.19
C THR A 494 -7.82 -56.06 13.47
N ALA A 495 -8.92 -56.59 14.01
CA ALA A 495 -10.27 -56.09 13.90
C ALA A 495 -10.72 -55.09 15.00
N LYS A 496 -11.81 -54.39 14.67
CA LYS A 496 -12.79 -53.57 15.43
C LYS A 496 -13.13 -54.06 16.87
N PRO A 497 -13.75 -53.26 17.79
CA PRO A 497 -14.97 -52.46 17.48
C PRO A 497 -15.30 -51.14 18.24
N ARG A 498 -16.18 -50.39 17.55
CA ARG A 498 -17.26 -49.46 17.96
C ARG A 498 -17.48 -49.11 19.45
N ARG A 499 -17.69 -47.81 19.71
CA ARG A 499 -18.74 -47.30 20.61
C ARG A 499 -19.47 -46.07 20.02
N ARG A 500 -20.76 -45.98 20.32
CA ARG A 500 -21.82 -45.07 19.83
C ARG A 500 -22.04 -43.87 20.78
N GLY A 501 -22.64 -42.80 20.24
CA GLY A 501 -23.52 -41.84 20.94
C GLY A 501 -22.82 -40.56 21.42
N SER A 502 -23.37 -39.34 21.31
CA SER A 502 -24.77 -38.92 21.10
C SER A 502 -24.86 -37.50 20.50
N ARG A 503 -26.03 -37.22 19.89
CA ARG A 503 -26.48 -35.93 19.38
C ARG A 503 -26.78 -34.94 20.53
N ARG A 504 -26.55 -33.65 20.32
CA ARG A 504 -27.44 -32.59 20.83
C ARG A 504 -27.54 -31.42 19.85
N ARG A 505 -28.75 -31.23 19.32
CA ARG A 505 -29.24 -30.02 18.65
C ARG A 505 -29.49 -28.94 19.70
N LYS A 506 -29.19 -27.68 19.38
CA LYS A 506 -29.95 -26.51 19.85
C LYS A 506 -30.06 -25.52 18.69
N ASN A 507 -31.29 -25.16 18.35
CA ASN A 507 -31.68 -24.12 17.40
C ASN A 507 -32.15 -22.88 18.19
N LEU A 508 -32.20 -21.75 17.46
CA LEU A 508 -32.93 -20.49 17.68
C LEU A 508 -32.24 -19.51 18.67
N THR A 509 -32.13 -18.20 18.42
CA THR A 509 -32.99 -17.30 17.62
C THR A 509 -32.22 -16.04 17.16
N ARG A 510 -32.58 -15.53 15.98
CA ARG A 510 -32.24 -14.22 15.38
C ARG A 510 -33.03 -13.10 16.08
N ILE A 511 -32.42 -11.92 16.28
CA ILE A 511 -33.13 -10.64 16.40
C ILE A 511 -32.44 -9.62 15.48
N LEU A 512 -33.27 -9.02 14.62
CA LEU A 512 -33.02 -7.91 13.71
C LEU A 512 -32.93 -6.59 14.48
N TYR A 513 -32.17 -5.61 13.98
CA TYR A 513 -32.64 -4.23 13.80
C TYR A 513 -31.81 -3.54 12.72
N GLY A 514 -32.52 -2.99 11.73
CA GLY A 514 -32.02 -1.97 10.81
C GLY A 514 -32.94 -0.75 10.91
N VAL A 515 -32.33 0.43 10.86
CA VAL A 515 -32.78 1.65 10.17
C VAL A 515 -31.51 2.27 9.60
#